data_AF-A0A7C1EVZ1-F1
#
_entry.id   AF-A0A7C1EVZ1-F1
#
_cell.length_a   1.000
_cell.length_b   1.000
_cell.length_c   1.000
_cell.angle_alpha   90.00
_cell.angle_beta   90.00
_cell.angle_gamma   90.00
#
_symmetry.space_group_name_H-M   'P 1'
#
loop_
_entity.id
_entity.type
_entity.pdbx_description
1 polymer ?
#
loop_
_entity_poly.entity_id
_entity_poly.type
_entity_poly.pdbx_seq_one_letter_code
_entity_poly.pdbx_strand_id
1 'polypeptide(L)'
;MKSATLLRLLQMTWGSPVFHDSFPPTVTTNPRAVLHLIEAVHNQTVEQLRPVLRIGLPEAVESDFDELIRQVVPKTTAFCSAIPAGEVDSVPHLTAAAVAIATSYWADQSMDRGDDAMLTAVYLLNHPERVPALTQTLASLIHARLGALRHIELNARYLALPEDVPHVVRCIAHDVLFNQAQMRELSRRYLIEGGGLLFWSTNAKRIAELLVADAGLPSALTPIYAIYRRQRPELPSLDEIYSQPQIVETLSILNSAVRVFDDFGDRQIDEGRFADWGALNINVFNQTNPKLLRAFLREARVNDLAQQESLLTAFQTKTPEADQFIAQTFLRHVRDQIAHLKVHWTPASNRYAVFLRLAQRVMEAGYVNYLGDIALAGTRQLDPNKATLTTSAESV
;
A
#
# COMPACT_ATOMS: atom_id res chain seq x y z
N MET A 1 -1.22 11.44 20.51
CA MET A 1 -1.14 10.01 20.09
C MET A 1 0.23 9.45 20.47
N LYS A 2 0.50 9.18 21.75
CA LYS A 2 1.77 8.55 22.19
C LYS A 2 1.51 7.11 22.59
N SER A 3 1.19 6.26 21.62
CA SER A 3 1.13 4.82 21.87
C SER A 3 2.57 4.29 21.91
N ALA A 4 2.97 3.67 23.02
CA ALA A 4 4.26 2.98 23.12
C ALA A 4 4.46 1.95 21.99
N THR A 5 3.36 1.38 21.47
CA THR A 5 3.34 0.47 20.33
C THR A 5 3.75 1.16 19.03
N LEU A 6 3.24 2.36 18.72
CA LEU A 6 3.63 3.10 17.51
C LEU A 6 5.11 3.46 17.55
N LEU A 7 5.61 3.93 18.70
CA LEU A 7 7.03 4.22 18.86
C LEU A 7 7.90 2.97 18.65
N ARG A 8 7.48 1.83 19.19
CA ARG A 8 8.18 0.55 19.02
C ARG A 8 8.19 0.10 17.55
N LEU A 9 7.06 0.19 16.85
CA LEU A 9 6.97 -0.17 15.43
C LEU A 9 7.85 0.75 14.59
N LEU A 10 7.84 2.06 14.82
CA LEU A 10 8.73 3.00 14.13
C LEU A 10 10.21 2.69 14.40
N GLN A 11 10.57 2.39 15.65
CA GLN A 11 11.93 1.96 16.00
C GLN A 11 12.31 0.65 15.30
N MET A 12 11.39 -0.30 15.15
CA MET A 12 11.63 -1.52 14.37
C MET A 12 11.84 -1.19 12.90
N THR A 13 11.03 -0.32 12.29
CA THR A 13 11.20 0.13 10.90
C THR A 13 12.58 0.76 10.69
N TRP A 14 13.02 1.60 11.61
CA TRP A 14 14.30 2.31 11.49
C TRP A 14 15.52 1.51 11.94
N GLY A 15 15.34 0.53 12.82
CA GLY A 15 16.37 -0.45 13.21
C GLY A 15 16.63 -1.52 12.13
N SER A 16 15.88 -1.45 11.03
CA SER A 16 15.96 -2.21 9.79
C SER A 16 16.04 -3.74 9.95
N PRO A 17 14.89 -4.43 9.87
CA PRO A 17 14.81 -5.89 9.84
C PRO A 17 15.01 -6.51 8.44
N VAL A 18 14.89 -5.74 7.34
CA VAL A 18 14.99 -6.28 5.97
C VAL A 18 16.35 -6.02 5.32
N PHE A 19 16.84 -4.78 5.24
CA PHE A 19 18.07 -4.44 4.48
C PHE A 19 19.26 -4.00 5.35
N HIS A 20 19.07 -3.75 6.63
CA HIS A 20 20.00 -3.19 7.62
C HIS A 20 20.60 -1.81 7.31
N ASP A 21 20.51 -1.31 6.07
CA ASP A 21 21.19 -0.09 5.58
C ASP A 21 20.24 1.00 5.03
N SER A 22 18.92 0.82 5.17
CA SER A 22 17.93 1.64 4.46
C SER A 22 17.72 3.04 5.06
N PHE A 23 17.88 3.22 6.37
CA PHE A 23 17.66 4.49 7.08
C PHE A 23 18.98 5.14 7.54
N PRO A 24 19.08 6.48 7.58
CA PRO A 24 20.29 7.14 8.03
C PRO A 24 20.43 7.02 9.55
N PRO A 25 21.67 6.99 10.09
CA PRO A 25 21.91 6.87 11.54
C PRO A 25 21.20 7.94 12.37
N THR A 26 20.97 9.13 11.79
CA THR A 26 20.28 10.26 12.41
C THR A 26 18.88 9.92 12.93
N VAL A 27 18.19 8.96 12.31
CA VAL A 27 16.86 8.52 12.76
C VAL A 27 16.95 7.76 14.08
N THR A 28 17.99 6.94 14.24
CA THR A 28 18.24 6.19 15.48
C THR A 28 18.80 7.06 16.60
N THR A 29 19.60 8.08 16.26
CA THR A 29 20.22 8.98 17.24
C THR A 29 19.32 10.14 17.66
N ASN A 30 18.31 10.51 16.85
CA ASN A 30 17.34 11.54 17.17
C ASN A 30 15.88 11.13 16.85
N PRO A 31 15.35 10.06 17.49
CA PRO A 31 13.99 9.61 17.26
C PRO A 31 12.93 10.65 17.67
N ARG A 32 13.24 11.54 18.61
CA ARG A 32 12.31 12.59 19.07
C ARG A 32 11.98 13.59 17.96
N ALA A 33 12.97 14.01 17.18
CA ALA A 33 12.73 14.93 16.07
C ALA A 33 11.78 14.33 15.02
N VAL A 34 11.96 13.04 14.70
CA VAL A 34 11.09 12.34 13.74
C VAL A 34 9.67 12.18 14.29
N LEU A 35 9.51 11.90 15.58
CA LEU A 35 8.19 11.85 16.22
C LEU A 35 7.49 13.22 16.21
N HIS A 36 8.21 14.30 16.44
CA HIS A 36 7.66 15.64 16.34
C HIS A 36 7.21 15.98 14.91
N LEU A 37 7.96 15.55 13.90
CA LEU A 37 7.55 15.66 12.50
C LEU A 37 6.26 14.87 12.23
N ILE A 38 6.19 13.62 12.68
CA ILE A 38 4.99 12.77 12.54
C ILE A 38 3.78 13.44 13.21
N GLU A 39 3.93 13.96 14.43
CA GLU A 39 2.85 14.65 15.14
C GLU A 39 2.39 15.92 14.39
N ALA A 40 3.32 16.70 13.84
CA ALA A 40 2.99 17.90 13.06
C ALA A 40 2.26 17.56 11.76
N VAL A 41 2.75 16.57 11.00
CA VAL A 41 2.11 16.07 9.78
C VAL A 41 0.74 15.48 10.10
N HIS A 42 0.62 14.74 11.20
CA HIS A 42 -0.65 14.17 11.65
C HIS A 42 -1.71 15.26 11.89
N ASN A 43 -1.39 16.26 12.71
CA ASN A 43 -2.33 17.32 13.05
C ASN A 43 -2.77 18.09 11.80
N GLN A 44 -1.84 18.46 10.92
CA GLN A 44 -2.19 19.14 9.67
C GLN A 44 -2.99 18.26 8.71
N THR A 45 -2.72 16.95 8.68
CA THR A 45 -3.50 16.01 7.84
C THR A 45 -4.94 15.91 8.34
N VAL A 46 -5.18 15.87 9.65
CA VAL A 46 -6.53 15.92 10.23
C VAL A 46 -7.27 17.18 9.77
N GLU A 47 -6.62 18.34 9.88
CA GLU A 47 -7.20 19.64 9.51
C GLU A 47 -7.51 19.73 8.00
N GLN A 48 -6.63 19.22 7.14
CA GLN A 48 -6.77 19.32 5.69
C GLN A 48 -7.66 18.23 5.08
N LEU A 49 -7.72 17.04 5.68
CA LEU A 49 -8.55 15.94 5.18
C LEU A 49 -10.04 16.18 5.48
N ARG A 50 -10.39 16.79 6.62
CA ARG A 50 -11.79 16.99 7.01
C ARG A 50 -12.60 17.76 5.96
N PRO A 51 -12.12 18.89 5.40
CA PRO A 51 -12.81 19.57 4.29
C PRO A 51 -13.02 18.69 3.06
N VAL A 52 -12.04 17.83 2.72
CA VAL A 52 -12.15 16.88 1.59
C VAL A 52 -13.28 15.89 1.85
N LEU A 53 -13.34 15.33 3.06
CA LEU A 53 -14.41 14.41 3.45
C LEU A 53 -15.79 15.08 3.47
N ARG A 54 -15.89 16.35 3.89
CA ARG A 54 -17.16 17.11 3.84
C ARG A 54 -17.68 17.34 2.41
N ILE A 55 -16.77 17.54 1.45
CA ILE A 55 -17.15 17.59 0.02
C ILE A 55 -17.64 16.22 -0.42
N GLY A 56 -16.91 15.17 -0.02
CA GLY A 56 -17.15 13.80 -0.40
C GLY A 56 -18.45 13.24 0.16
N LEU A 57 -18.79 13.55 1.41
CA LEU A 57 -19.90 12.98 2.18
C LEU A 57 -20.83 14.11 2.68
N PRO A 58 -21.58 14.78 1.80
CA PRO A 58 -22.51 15.84 2.21
C PRO A 58 -23.60 15.37 3.18
N GLU A 59 -23.85 14.06 3.25
CA GLU A 59 -24.83 13.42 4.13
C GLU A 59 -24.29 13.05 5.52
N ALA A 60 -22.97 13.06 5.73
CA ALA A 60 -22.34 12.58 6.96
C ALA A 60 -22.41 13.60 8.10
N VAL A 61 -22.42 13.10 9.34
CA VAL A 61 -22.35 13.92 10.56
C VAL A 61 -20.91 13.96 11.10
N GLU A 62 -20.63 14.87 12.05
CA GLU A 62 -19.25 15.06 12.55
C GLU A 62 -18.63 13.80 13.17
N SER A 63 -19.42 12.94 13.81
CA SER A 63 -18.92 11.67 14.35
C SER A 63 -18.43 10.71 13.26
N ASP A 64 -19.01 10.77 12.05
CA ASP A 64 -18.58 9.94 10.92
C ASP A 64 -17.20 10.41 10.43
N PHE A 65 -16.99 11.73 10.37
CA PHE A 65 -15.68 12.29 10.01
C PHE A 65 -14.60 11.94 11.03
N ASP A 66 -14.91 12.04 12.32
CA ASP A 66 -13.97 11.69 13.39
C ASP A 66 -13.55 10.22 13.30
N GLU A 67 -14.51 9.34 13.02
CA GLU A 67 -14.25 7.91 12.87
C GLU A 67 -13.40 7.61 11.61
N LEU A 68 -13.74 8.19 10.46
CA LEU A 68 -12.94 8.04 9.24
C LEU A 68 -11.51 8.54 9.43
N ILE A 69 -11.36 9.73 10.02
CA ILE A 69 -10.04 10.33 10.30
C ILE A 69 -9.23 9.41 11.21
N ARG A 70 -9.84 8.86 12.26
CA ARG A 70 -9.20 7.93 13.19
C ARG A 70 -8.72 6.65 12.50
N GLN A 71 -9.45 6.18 11.47
CA GLN A 71 -9.08 4.99 10.71
C GLN A 71 -7.94 5.26 9.71
N VAL A 72 -8.00 6.35 8.93
CA VAL A 72 -7.06 6.52 7.79
C VAL A 72 -5.81 7.35 8.13
N VAL A 73 -5.94 8.41 8.94
CA VAL A 73 -4.86 9.39 9.13
C VAL A 73 -3.63 8.81 9.86
N PRO A 74 -3.76 7.97 10.90
CA PRO A 74 -2.57 7.40 11.57
C PRO A 74 -1.67 6.61 10.61
N LYS A 75 -2.26 5.77 9.74
CA LYS A 75 -1.50 4.95 8.78
C LYS A 75 -0.80 5.83 7.75
N THR A 76 -1.53 6.74 7.09
CA THR A 76 -0.95 7.55 6.01
C THR A 76 0.14 8.51 6.50
N THR A 77 -0.05 9.12 7.67
CA THR A 77 0.93 10.04 8.27
C THR A 77 2.18 9.30 8.74
N ALA A 78 2.02 8.11 9.35
CA ALA A 78 3.15 7.27 9.72
C ALA A 78 3.99 6.88 8.51
N PHE A 79 3.38 6.40 7.42
CA PHE A 79 4.12 6.06 6.18
C PHE A 79 4.81 7.28 5.58
N CYS A 80 4.08 8.38 5.37
CA CYS A 80 4.60 9.57 4.71
C CYS A 80 5.75 10.21 5.48
N SER A 81 5.77 10.13 6.81
CA SER A 81 6.84 10.69 7.63
C SER A 81 7.96 9.70 7.96
N ALA A 82 7.67 8.39 8.05
CA ALA A 82 8.68 7.39 8.36
C ALA A 82 9.62 7.13 7.16
N ILE A 83 9.10 7.06 5.94
CA ILE A 83 9.90 6.79 4.72
C ILE A 83 11.00 7.85 4.50
N PRO A 84 10.74 9.16 4.60
CA PRO A 84 11.78 10.17 4.41
C PRO A 84 12.44 10.62 5.71
N ALA A 85 12.25 9.89 6.82
CA ALA A 85 12.71 10.27 8.14
C ALA A 85 14.21 10.66 8.14
N GLY A 86 14.51 11.82 8.73
CA GLY A 86 15.87 12.35 8.83
C GLY A 86 16.41 13.01 7.55
N GLU A 87 15.65 13.03 6.46
CA GLU A 87 16.06 13.61 5.17
C GLU A 87 15.07 14.66 4.63
N VAL A 88 13.77 14.55 4.93
CA VAL A 88 12.76 15.56 4.59
C VAL A 88 12.04 16.00 5.87
N ASP A 89 11.99 17.31 6.09
CA ASP A 89 11.34 17.96 7.24
C ASP A 89 10.14 18.84 6.84
N SER A 90 9.80 18.87 5.55
CA SER A 90 8.75 19.74 5.03
C SER A 90 7.35 19.23 5.38
N VAL A 91 6.85 19.65 6.54
CA VAL A 91 5.50 19.33 7.02
C VAL A 91 4.43 19.57 5.94
N PRO A 92 4.38 20.71 5.22
CA PRO A 92 3.31 20.96 4.25
C PRO A 92 3.28 19.95 3.09
N HIS A 93 4.44 19.59 2.52
CA HIS A 93 4.48 18.66 1.41
C HIS A 93 4.20 17.21 1.86
N LEU A 94 4.68 16.83 3.06
CA LEU A 94 4.37 15.52 3.65
C LEU A 94 2.88 15.40 4.00
N THR A 95 2.27 16.47 4.50
CA THR A 95 0.82 16.56 4.71
C THR A 95 0.07 16.38 3.39
N ALA A 96 0.47 17.06 2.32
CA ALA A 96 -0.19 16.91 1.01
C ALA A 96 -0.13 15.46 0.50
N ALA A 97 1.03 14.79 0.63
CA ALA A 97 1.15 13.36 0.32
C ALA A 97 0.20 12.51 1.19
N ALA A 98 0.18 12.76 2.51
CA ALA A 98 -0.67 12.03 3.44
C ALA A 98 -2.17 12.23 3.16
N VAL A 99 -2.61 13.43 2.79
CA VAL A 99 -4.01 13.74 2.43
C VAL A 99 -4.39 13.03 1.12
N ALA A 100 -3.52 13.04 0.11
CA ALA A 100 -3.78 12.36 -1.16
C ALA A 100 -3.94 10.84 -0.96
N ILE A 101 -3.04 10.22 -0.19
CA ILE A 101 -3.13 8.79 0.13
C ILE A 101 -4.36 8.52 1.02
N ALA A 102 -4.64 9.37 2.02
CA ALA A 102 -5.80 9.18 2.91
C ALA A 102 -7.14 9.27 2.16
N THR A 103 -7.21 10.11 1.13
CA THR A 103 -8.38 10.19 0.25
C THR A 103 -8.57 8.90 -0.55
N SER A 104 -7.48 8.28 -1.01
CA SER A 104 -7.51 6.95 -1.64
C SER A 104 -7.99 5.88 -0.66
N TYR A 105 -7.46 5.85 0.57
CA TYR A 105 -7.87 4.89 1.60
C TYR A 105 -9.35 5.01 1.98
N TRP A 106 -9.85 6.24 2.11
CA TRP A 106 -11.28 6.47 2.35
C TRP A 106 -12.15 5.96 1.20
N ALA A 107 -11.74 6.21 -0.05
CA ALA A 107 -12.47 5.77 -1.22
C ALA A 107 -12.50 4.23 -1.32
N ASP A 108 -11.37 3.57 -1.06
CA ASP A 108 -11.25 2.12 -0.98
C ASP A 108 -12.24 1.52 0.05
N GLN A 109 -12.14 1.97 1.31
CA GLN A 109 -13.05 1.53 2.38
C GLN A 109 -14.53 1.79 2.06
N SER A 110 -14.84 2.89 1.38
CA SER A 110 -16.21 3.20 0.97
C SER A 110 -16.71 2.21 -0.09
N MET A 111 -15.89 1.90 -1.09
CA MET A 111 -16.22 0.90 -2.10
C MET A 111 -16.43 -0.48 -1.46
N ASP A 112 -15.55 -0.90 -0.57
CA ASP A 112 -15.65 -2.19 0.10
C ASP A 112 -16.95 -2.31 0.91
N ARG A 113 -17.33 -1.25 1.62
CA ARG A 113 -18.60 -1.14 2.36
C ARG A 113 -19.84 -1.01 1.48
N GLY A 114 -19.70 -1.01 0.16
CA GLY A 114 -20.83 -1.03 -0.76
C GLY A 114 -21.23 0.32 -1.37
N ASP A 115 -20.42 1.37 -1.24
CA ASP A 115 -20.71 2.67 -1.87
C ASP A 115 -20.51 2.61 -3.40
N ASP A 116 -21.58 2.26 -4.12
CA ASP A 116 -21.58 2.22 -5.58
C ASP A 116 -21.44 3.61 -6.23
N ALA A 117 -21.77 4.69 -5.52
CA ALA A 117 -21.51 6.04 -5.99
C ALA A 117 -20.00 6.34 -5.96
N MET A 118 -19.29 5.90 -4.92
CA MET A 118 -17.82 5.95 -4.88
C MET A 118 -17.21 5.12 -6.00
N LEU A 119 -17.66 3.87 -6.19
CA LEU A 119 -17.17 3.02 -7.27
C LEU A 119 -17.28 3.75 -8.62
N THR A 120 -18.46 4.30 -8.91
CA THR A 120 -18.70 5.04 -10.16
C THR A 120 -17.83 6.29 -10.26
N ALA A 121 -17.63 7.02 -9.16
CA ALA A 121 -16.75 8.18 -9.12
C ALA A 121 -15.29 7.82 -9.43
N VAL A 122 -14.80 6.67 -8.94
CA VAL A 122 -13.46 6.16 -9.27
C VAL A 122 -13.34 5.81 -10.76
N TYR A 123 -14.35 5.18 -11.35
CA TYR A 123 -14.40 4.94 -12.80
C TYR A 123 -14.38 6.27 -13.58
N LEU A 124 -15.16 7.27 -13.17
CA LEU A 124 -15.19 8.59 -13.83
C LEU A 124 -13.91 9.40 -13.64
N LEU A 125 -13.21 9.24 -12.52
CA LEU A 125 -11.91 9.85 -12.28
C LEU A 125 -10.88 9.40 -13.32
N ASN A 126 -10.94 8.12 -13.72
CA ASN A 126 -9.99 7.49 -14.65
C ASN A 126 -10.49 7.46 -16.11
N HIS A 127 -11.81 7.51 -16.31
CA HIS A 127 -12.49 7.46 -17.61
C HIS A 127 -13.63 8.50 -17.69
N PRO A 128 -13.30 9.81 -17.73
CA PRO A 128 -14.29 10.88 -17.68
C PRO A 128 -15.26 10.88 -18.87
N GLU A 129 -14.90 10.22 -19.97
CA GLU A 129 -15.74 10.05 -21.16
C GLU A 129 -16.89 9.07 -20.96
N ARG A 130 -16.84 8.20 -19.93
CA ARG A 130 -17.81 7.12 -19.69
C ARG A 130 -18.90 7.54 -18.69
N VAL A 131 -19.63 8.61 -18.99
CA VAL A 131 -20.73 9.09 -18.12
C VAL A 131 -21.94 8.15 -18.23
N PRO A 132 -22.32 7.43 -17.14
CA PRO A 132 -23.50 6.58 -17.18
C PRO A 132 -24.78 7.43 -17.13
N ALA A 133 -25.89 6.89 -17.66
CA ALA A 133 -27.22 7.46 -17.47
C ALA A 133 -27.67 7.21 -16.02
N LEU A 134 -27.90 8.27 -15.24
CA LEU A 134 -28.14 8.20 -13.80
C LEU A 134 -29.39 8.96 -13.39
N THR A 135 -30.01 8.53 -12.29
CA THR A 135 -31.03 9.33 -11.60
C THR A 135 -30.39 10.58 -10.97
N GLN A 136 -31.18 11.65 -10.79
CA GLN A 136 -30.64 12.92 -10.29
C GLN A 136 -29.98 12.81 -8.91
N THR A 137 -30.56 12.02 -7.99
CA THR A 137 -30.01 11.78 -6.65
C THR A 137 -28.68 11.02 -6.69
N LEU A 138 -28.59 9.98 -7.52
CA LEU A 138 -27.35 9.20 -7.65
C LEU A 138 -26.25 10.02 -8.33
N ALA A 139 -26.61 10.87 -9.30
CA ALA A 139 -25.70 11.81 -9.92
C ALA A 139 -25.09 12.79 -8.90
N SER A 140 -25.90 13.31 -7.96
CA SER A 140 -25.40 14.21 -6.90
C SER A 140 -24.35 13.55 -5.99
N LEU A 141 -24.59 12.32 -5.55
CA LEU A 141 -23.62 11.59 -4.71
C LEU A 141 -22.33 11.29 -5.47
N ILE A 142 -22.43 10.85 -6.72
CA ILE A 142 -21.26 10.58 -7.57
C ILE A 142 -20.42 11.84 -7.76
N HIS A 143 -21.06 12.99 -8.02
CA HIS A 143 -20.36 14.27 -8.15
C HIS A 143 -19.68 14.71 -6.86
N ALA A 144 -20.31 14.48 -5.70
CA ALA A 144 -19.70 14.75 -4.39
C ALA A 144 -18.45 13.89 -4.17
N ARG A 145 -18.54 12.57 -4.38
CA ARG A 145 -17.40 11.64 -4.30
C ARG A 145 -16.27 12.06 -5.24
N LEU A 146 -16.60 12.32 -6.51
CA LEU A 146 -15.62 12.76 -7.51
C LEU A 146 -14.98 14.10 -7.15
N GLY A 147 -15.75 15.03 -6.56
CA GLY A 147 -15.25 16.30 -6.05
C GLY A 147 -14.16 16.11 -4.99
N ALA A 148 -14.38 15.21 -4.05
CA ALA A 148 -13.36 14.85 -3.05
C ALA A 148 -12.16 14.14 -3.68
N LEU A 149 -12.36 13.16 -4.57
CA LEU A 149 -11.28 12.43 -5.23
C LEU A 149 -10.34 13.34 -6.04
N ARG A 150 -10.83 14.44 -6.60
CA ARG A 150 -10.00 15.45 -7.30
C ARG A 150 -8.96 16.12 -6.39
N HIS A 151 -9.11 16.03 -5.06
CA HIS A 151 -8.06 16.47 -4.14
C HIS A 151 -6.78 15.65 -4.22
N ILE A 152 -6.81 14.43 -4.77
CA ILE A 152 -5.58 13.67 -5.08
C ILE A 152 -4.70 14.50 -6.03
N GLU A 153 -5.27 15.02 -7.11
CA GLU A 153 -4.53 15.83 -8.08
C GLU A 153 -4.12 17.20 -7.51
N LEU A 154 -4.98 17.85 -6.73
CA LEU A 154 -4.65 19.14 -6.10
C LEU A 154 -3.43 18.99 -5.17
N ASN A 155 -3.39 17.94 -4.36
CA ASN A 155 -2.25 17.65 -3.49
C ASN A 155 -1.01 17.24 -4.28
N ALA A 156 -1.16 16.45 -5.35
CA ALA A 156 -0.05 16.09 -6.25
C ALA A 156 0.60 17.33 -6.87
N ARG A 157 -0.20 18.29 -7.37
CA ARG A 157 0.29 19.57 -7.91
C ARG A 157 1.01 20.43 -6.86
N TYR A 158 0.60 20.34 -5.60
CA TYR A 158 1.24 21.06 -4.51
C TYR A 158 2.61 20.45 -4.16
N LEU A 159 2.70 19.12 -4.08
CA LEU A 159 3.91 18.43 -3.61
C LEU A 159 4.97 18.17 -4.67
N ALA A 160 4.59 18.07 -5.95
CA ALA A 160 5.48 17.66 -7.03
C ALA A 160 5.91 18.81 -7.94
N LEU A 161 6.93 18.57 -8.78
CA LEU A 161 7.17 19.41 -9.96
C LEU A 161 6.11 19.12 -11.03
N PRO A 162 5.78 20.09 -11.92
CA PRO A 162 4.70 19.94 -12.90
C PRO A 162 4.79 18.66 -13.75
N GLU A 163 5.99 18.29 -14.19
CA GLU A 163 6.24 17.09 -15.00
C GLU A 163 6.10 15.77 -14.23
N ASP A 164 6.14 15.79 -12.90
CA ASP A 164 5.98 14.61 -12.04
C ASP A 164 4.53 14.38 -11.60
N VAL A 165 3.69 15.44 -11.66
CA VAL A 165 2.28 15.37 -11.25
C VAL A 165 1.54 14.20 -11.89
N PRO A 166 1.66 13.92 -13.21
CA PRO A 166 0.93 12.80 -13.82
C PRO A 166 1.28 11.45 -13.21
N HIS A 167 2.54 11.24 -12.81
CA HIS A 167 2.98 9.99 -12.19
C HIS A 167 2.45 9.84 -10.76
N VAL A 168 2.47 10.93 -9.98
CA VAL A 168 1.92 10.95 -8.61
C VAL A 168 0.41 10.69 -8.63
N VAL A 169 -0.33 11.32 -9.56
CA VAL A 169 -1.77 11.08 -9.72
C VAL A 169 -2.03 9.66 -10.17
N ARG A 170 -1.32 9.18 -11.20
CA ARG A 170 -1.49 7.83 -11.74
C ARG A 170 -1.28 6.76 -10.66
N CYS A 171 -0.21 6.83 -9.88
CA CYS A 171 0.07 5.76 -8.91
C CYS A 171 -0.99 5.68 -7.79
N ILE A 172 -1.64 6.79 -7.44
CA ILE A 172 -2.70 6.81 -6.41
C ILE A 172 -4.06 6.48 -7.02
N ALA A 173 -4.48 7.24 -8.04
CA ALA A 173 -5.84 7.18 -8.58
C ALA A 173 -6.07 6.02 -9.54
N HIS A 174 -5.06 5.64 -10.33
CA HIS A 174 -5.18 4.60 -11.34
C HIS A 174 -4.59 3.28 -10.84
N ASP A 175 -3.30 3.26 -10.49
CA ASP A 175 -2.61 1.99 -10.24
C ASP A 175 -3.06 1.34 -8.92
N VAL A 176 -3.58 2.11 -7.96
CA VAL A 176 -4.21 1.59 -6.73
C VAL A 176 -5.72 1.67 -6.83
N LEU A 177 -6.33 2.85 -6.73
CA LEU A 177 -7.76 2.99 -6.50
C LEU A 177 -8.63 2.39 -7.63
N PHE A 178 -8.25 2.62 -8.89
CA PHE A 178 -8.99 2.05 -10.03
C PHE A 178 -8.78 0.53 -10.17
N ASN A 179 -7.63 0.01 -9.77
CA ASN A 179 -7.39 -1.43 -9.74
C ASN A 179 -8.16 -2.10 -8.59
N GLN A 180 -8.26 -1.47 -7.41
CA GLN A 180 -9.13 -1.90 -6.31
C GLN A 180 -10.61 -1.93 -6.73
N ALA A 181 -11.08 -0.90 -7.44
CA ALA A 181 -12.43 -0.89 -8.02
C ALA A 181 -12.71 -2.07 -8.95
N GLN A 182 -11.71 -2.49 -9.75
CA GLN A 182 -11.82 -3.67 -10.60
C GLN A 182 -11.76 -4.97 -9.80
N MET A 183 -10.92 -5.03 -8.76
CA MET A 183 -10.82 -6.18 -7.84
C MET A 183 -12.11 -6.40 -7.05
N ARG A 184 -12.77 -5.33 -6.61
CA ARG A 184 -14.10 -5.38 -5.99
C ARG A 184 -15.11 -6.04 -6.91
N GLU A 185 -15.18 -5.63 -8.19
CA GLU A 185 -16.13 -6.20 -9.13
C GLU A 185 -15.84 -7.68 -9.43
N LEU A 186 -14.55 -8.04 -9.55
CA LEU A 186 -14.15 -9.45 -9.68
C LEU A 186 -14.50 -10.27 -8.44
N SER A 187 -14.36 -9.71 -7.23
CA SER A 187 -14.75 -10.33 -5.96
C SER A 187 -16.27 -10.53 -5.88
N ARG A 188 -17.06 -9.54 -6.31
CA ARG A 188 -18.52 -9.66 -6.40
C ARG A 188 -18.94 -10.77 -7.35
N ARG A 189 -18.33 -10.83 -8.54
CA ARG A 189 -18.56 -11.90 -9.52
C ARG A 189 -18.16 -13.26 -8.98
N TYR A 190 -17.03 -13.36 -8.29
CA TYR A 190 -16.59 -14.59 -7.63
C TYR A 190 -17.65 -15.14 -6.67
N LEU A 191 -18.25 -14.28 -5.86
CA LEU A 191 -19.29 -14.66 -4.90
C LEU A 191 -20.60 -15.08 -5.57
N ILE A 192 -21.03 -14.36 -6.61
CA ILE A 192 -22.25 -14.68 -7.37
C ILE A 192 -22.09 -15.98 -8.17
N GLU A 193 -20.94 -16.16 -8.83
CA GLU A 193 -20.63 -17.32 -9.68
C GLU A 193 -20.12 -18.53 -8.87
N GLY A 194 -19.93 -18.39 -7.55
CA GLY A 194 -19.51 -19.46 -6.62
C GLY A 194 -18.06 -19.93 -6.79
N GLY A 195 -17.19 -19.15 -7.42
CA GLY A 195 -15.77 -19.48 -7.51
C GLY A 195 -15.43 -20.75 -8.29
N GLY A 196 -16.28 -21.16 -9.23
CA GLY A 196 -16.11 -22.39 -10.01
C GLY A 196 -14.93 -22.37 -11.00
N LEU A 197 -14.69 -23.52 -11.65
CA LEU A 197 -13.60 -23.71 -12.62
C LEU A 197 -13.64 -22.66 -13.75
N LEU A 198 -14.83 -22.29 -14.24
CA LEU A 198 -15.01 -21.32 -15.31
C LEU A 198 -14.54 -19.92 -14.88
N PHE A 199 -14.92 -19.47 -13.69
CA PHE A 199 -14.50 -18.19 -13.13
C PHE A 199 -12.97 -18.08 -13.11
N TRP A 200 -12.29 -19.07 -12.54
CA TRP A 200 -10.83 -19.06 -12.45
C TRP A 200 -10.14 -19.19 -13.80
N SER A 201 -10.71 -19.94 -14.74
CA SER A 201 -10.15 -20.04 -16.10
C SER A 201 -10.16 -18.71 -16.83
N THR A 202 -11.18 -17.89 -16.59
CA THR A 202 -11.37 -16.59 -17.23
C THR A 202 -10.60 -15.48 -16.50
N ASN A 203 -10.63 -15.45 -15.18
CA ASN A 203 -10.23 -14.27 -14.40
C ASN A 203 -8.90 -14.41 -13.65
N ALA A 204 -8.35 -15.62 -13.43
CA ALA A 204 -7.18 -15.82 -12.56
C ALA A 204 -5.97 -14.97 -12.94
N LYS A 205 -5.69 -14.81 -14.24
CA LYS A 205 -4.59 -13.96 -14.70
C LYS A 205 -4.84 -12.49 -14.36
N ARG A 206 -6.02 -11.97 -14.68
CA ARG A 206 -6.36 -10.58 -14.42
C ARG A 206 -6.36 -10.25 -12.92
N ILE A 207 -6.87 -11.17 -12.10
CA ILE A 207 -6.84 -11.07 -10.64
C ILE A 207 -5.40 -11.00 -10.15
N ALA A 208 -4.50 -11.88 -10.62
CA ALA A 208 -3.10 -11.86 -10.23
C ALA A 208 -2.40 -10.55 -10.64
N GLU A 209 -2.64 -10.05 -11.85
CA GLU A 209 -2.12 -8.76 -12.33
C GLU A 209 -2.57 -7.62 -11.41
N LEU A 210 -3.85 -7.62 -11.03
CA LEU A 210 -4.43 -6.59 -10.15
C LEU A 210 -3.85 -6.67 -8.73
N LEU A 211 -3.82 -7.87 -8.12
CA LEU A 211 -3.25 -8.10 -6.78
C LEU A 211 -1.81 -7.59 -6.67
N VAL A 212 -1.00 -7.77 -7.71
CA VAL A 212 0.38 -7.28 -7.74
C VAL A 212 0.43 -5.78 -8.05
N ALA A 213 -0.47 -5.23 -8.86
CA ALA A 213 -0.44 -3.81 -9.24
C ALA A 213 -0.96 -2.89 -8.13
N ASP A 214 -1.99 -3.29 -7.38
CA ASP A 214 -2.71 -2.42 -6.45
C ASP A 214 -2.19 -2.45 -5.00
N ALA A 215 -1.14 -3.21 -4.70
CA ALA A 215 -0.60 -3.37 -3.35
C ALA A 215 0.00 -2.10 -2.71
N GLY A 216 -0.03 -0.96 -3.42
CA GLY A 216 0.19 0.36 -2.84
C GLY A 216 1.64 0.80 -2.67
N LEU A 217 2.65 0.01 -3.08
CA LEU A 217 4.04 0.45 -2.98
C LEU A 217 4.33 1.70 -3.83
N PRO A 218 3.94 1.79 -5.12
CA PRO A 218 4.18 2.99 -5.91
C PRO A 218 3.43 4.21 -5.38
N SER A 219 2.25 4.04 -4.77
CA SER A 219 1.46 5.15 -4.21
C SER A 219 2.05 5.73 -2.93
N ALA A 220 2.83 4.96 -2.18
CA ALA A 220 3.63 5.46 -1.05
C ALA A 220 4.99 6.03 -1.51
N LEU A 221 5.65 5.40 -2.48
CA LEU A 221 6.99 5.77 -2.95
C LEU A 221 7.00 7.07 -3.77
N THR A 222 6.12 7.16 -4.76
CA THR A 222 6.16 8.19 -5.80
C THR A 222 5.91 9.61 -5.25
N PRO A 223 4.91 9.85 -4.38
CA PRO A 223 4.71 11.17 -3.81
C PRO A 223 5.90 11.60 -2.97
N ILE A 224 6.50 10.69 -2.19
CA ILE A 224 7.66 11.01 -1.36
C ILE A 224 8.87 11.34 -2.24
N TYR A 225 9.14 10.56 -3.28
CA TYR A 225 10.21 10.89 -4.23
C TYR A 225 9.99 12.26 -4.92
N ALA A 226 8.75 12.60 -5.28
CA ALA A 226 8.43 13.89 -5.86
C ALA A 226 8.77 15.06 -4.90
N ILE A 227 8.61 14.87 -3.59
CA ILE A 227 9.04 15.86 -2.58
C ILE A 227 10.57 16.01 -2.58
N TYR A 228 11.32 14.90 -2.65
CA TYR A 228 12.78 14.96 -2.78
C TYR A 228 13.18 15.72 -4.04
N ARG A 229 12.57 15.41 -5.19
CA ARG A 229 12.91 16.06 -6.45
C ARG A 229 12.53 17.55 -6.44
N ARG A 230 11.47 17.94 -5.75
CA ARG A 230 11.15 19.37 -5.54
C ARG A 230 12.24 20.10 -4.76
N GLN A 231 12.83 19.46 -3.75
CA GLN A 231 13.96 20.00 -2.98
C GLN A 231 15.30 19.89 -3.73
N ARG A 232 15.39 18.93 -4.66
CA ARG A 232 16.58 18.57 -5.42
C ARG A 232 16.23 18.34 -6.89
N PRO A 233 15.99 19.42 -7.66
CA PRO A 233 15.50 19.31 -9.04
C PRO A 233 16.46 18.59 -9.99
N GLU A 234 17.72 18.40 -9.60
CA GLU A 234 18.72 17.64 -10.34
C GLU A 234 18.50 16.12 -10.33
N LEU A 235 17.65 15.62 -9.44
CA LEU A 235 17.26 14.21 -9.42
C LEU A 235 16.46 13.83 -10.68
N PRO A 236 16.58 12.58 -11.19
CA PRO A 236 15.84 12.12 -12.36
C PRO A 236 14.33 12.33 -12.23
N SER A 237 13.67 12.67 -13.33
CA SER A 237 12.21 12.76 -13.34
C SER A 237 11.55 11.42 -13.11
N LEU A 238 10.29 11.44 -12.67
CA LEU A 238 9.51 10.21 -12.57
C LEU A 238 9.30 9.56 -13.94
N ASP A 239 9.16 10.35 -15.01
CA ASP A 239 9.09 9.85 -16.39
C ASP A 239 10.35 9.04 -16.74
N GLU A 240 11.53 9.60 -16.43
CA GLU A 240 12.79 8.90 -16.66
C GLU A 240 12.89 7.61 -15.84
N ILE A 241 12.55 7.66 -14.55
CA ILE A 241 12.58 6.49 -13.66
C ILE A 241 11.65 5.38 -14.16
N TYR A 242 10.41 5.72 -14.47
CA TYR A 242 9.41 4.75 -14.92
C TYR A 242 9.64 4.28 -16.37
N SER A 243 10.50 4.96 -17.14
CA SER A 243 10.96 4.46 -18.44
C SER A 243 12.00 3.34 -18.33
N GLN A 244 12.62 3.12 -17.17
CA GLN A 244 13.64 2.08 -16.96
C GLN A 244 12.99 0.71 -16.70
N PRO A 245 13.08 -0.27 -17.63
CA PRO A 245 12.39 -1.55 -17.46
C PRO A 245 12.81 -2.31 -16.20
N GLN A 246 14.08 -2.23 -15.82
CA GLN A 246 14.61 -2.93 -14.65
C GLN A 246 14.10 -2.32 -13.33
N ILE A 247 13.84 -1.01 -13.29
CA ILE A 247 13.20 -0.37 -12.12
C ILE A 247 11.74 -0.83 -12.06
N VAL A 248 11.00 -0.77 -13.17
CA VAL A 248 9.59 -1.21 -13.22
C VAL A 248 9.44 -2.67 -12.81
N GLU A 249 10.32 -3.55 -13.32
CA GLU A 249 10.36 -4.96 -12.92
C GLU A 249 10.64 -5.14 -11.43
N THR A 250 11.61 -4.40 -10.90
CA THR A 250 11.92 -4.43 -9.47
C THR A 250 10.74 -3.94 -8.63
N LEU A 251 10.10 -2.84 -9.01
CA LEU A 251 8.91 -2.34 -8.33
C LEU A 251 7.78 -3.39 -8.33
N SER A 252 7.61 -4.14 -9.41
CA SER A 252 6.62 -5.23 -9.48
C SER A 252 6.94 -6.36 -8.48
N ILE A 253 8.21 -6.77 -8.37
CA ILE A 253 8.65 -7.76 -7.37
C ILE A 253 8.40 -7.25 -5.95
N LEU A 254 8.79 -6.00 -5.67
CA LEU A 254 8.58 -5.37 -4.37
C LEU A 254 7.07 -5.26 -4.04
N ASN A 255 6.23 -4.85 -4.98
CA ASN A 255 4.79 -4.74 -4.79
C ASN A 255 4.15 -6.12 -4.52
N SER A 256 4.64 -7.18 -5.16
CA SER A 256 4.17 -8.55 -4.89
C SER A 256 4.49 -9.01 -3.46
N ALA A 257 5.63 -8.61 -2.91
CA ALA A 257 5.97 -8.89 -1.51
C ALA A 257 5.11 -8.07 -0.55
N VAL A 258 4.84 -6.79 -0.86
CA VAL A 258 3.88 -5.98 -0.09
C VAL A 258 2.50 -6.64 -0.10
N ARG A 259 2.02 -7.12 -1.26
CA ARG A 259 0.76 -7.86 -1.37
C ARG A 259 0.74 -9.09 -0.46
N VAL A 260 1.81 -9.87 -0.42
CA VAL A 260 1.90 -11.04 0.48
C VAL A 260 1.79 -10.62 1.95
N PHE A 261 2.42 -9.52 2.34
CA PHE A 261 2.38 -9.01 3.71
C PHE A 261 0.98 -8.49 4.09
N ASP A 262 0.36 -7.75 3.18
CA ASP A 262 -0.99 -7.17 3.31
C ASP A 262 -2.05 -8.27 3.38
N ASP A 263 -2.08 -9.17 2.38
CA ASP A 263 -3.06 -10.26 2.31
C ASP A 263 -2.93 -11.23 3.48
N PHE A 264 -1.73 -11.44 4.01
CA PHE A 264 -1.61 -12.22 5.24
C PHE A 264 -2.30 -11.51 6.41
N GLY A 265 -2.06 -10.21 6.60
CA GLY A 265 -2.65 -9.41 7.67
C GLY A 265 -4.18 -9.38 7.59
N ASP A 266 -4.70 -9.14 6.38
CA ASP A 266 -6.12 -8.94 6.14
C ASP A 266 -6.90 -10.24 5.89
N ARG A 267 -6.24 -11.40 5.90
CA ARG A 267 -6.88 -12.71 5.62
C ARG A 267 -8.17 -12.96 6.40
N GLN A 268 -8.24 -12.53 7.67
CA GLN A 268 -9.43 -12.73 8.49
C GLN A 268 -10.57 -11.77 8.12
N ILE A 269 -10.24 -10.55 7.70
CA ILE A 269 -11.18 -9.55 7.18
C ILE A 269 -11.75 -10.06 5.86
N ASP A 270 -10.88 -10.48 4.95
CA ASP A 270 -11.22 -10.92 3.60
C ASP A 270 -11.89 -12.31 3.54
N GLU A 271 -11.88 -13.07 4.64
CA GLU A 271 -12.71 -14.28 4.80
C GLU A 271 -14.20 -13.95 5.02
N GLY A 272 -14.55 -12.67 5.13
CA GLY A 272 -15.92 -12.21 5.39
C GLY A 272 -16.34 -12.40 6.86
N ARG A 273 -15.37 -12.55 7.78
CA ARG A 273 -15.67 -12.67 9.22
C ARG A 273 -16.20 -11.37 9.83
N PHE A 274 -15.98 -10.24 9.15
CA PHE A 274 -16.41 -8.91 9.59
C PHE A 274 -17.27 -8.27 8.51
N ALA A 275 -18.59 -8.47 8.60
CA ALA A 275 -19.55 -7.99 7.60
C ALA A 275 -19.48 -6.46 7.36
N ASP A 276 -19.07 -5.70 8.37
CA ASP A 276 -18.95 -4.23 8.31
C ASP A 276 -17.78 -3.73 7.44
N TRP A 277 -16.89 -4.64 7.01
CA TRP A 277 -15.69 -4.32 6.23
C TRP A 277 -15.84 -4.59 4.72
N GLY A 278 -16.95 -5.18 4.29
CA GLY A 278 -17.22 -5.40 2.87
C GLY A 278 -16.93 -6.81 2.37
N ALA A 279 -16.93 -6.96 1.04
CA ALA A 279 -16.88 -8.25 0.35
C ALA A 279 -15.71 -8.37 -0.65
N LEU A 280 -14.54 -7.83 -0.31
CA LEU A 280 -13.31 -8.00 -1.09
C LEU A 280 -12.69 -9.37 -0.72
N ASN A 281 -13.29 -10.44 -1.25
CA ASN A 281 -13.05 -11.82 -0.78
C ASN A 281 -11.91 -12.56 -1.51
N ILE A 282 -11.18 -11.88 -2.40
CA ILE A 282 -10.10 -12.49 -3.19
C ILE A 282 -8.74 -12.03 -2.64
N ASN A 283 -8.18 -12.87 -1.77
CA ASN A 283 -6.91 -12.69 -1.09
C ASN A 283 -6.02 -13.93 -1.30
N VAL A 284 -4.73 -13.78 -1.59
CA VAL A 284 -3.86 -14.90 -1.99
C VAL A 284 -3.76 -16.00 -0.92
N PHE A 285 -3.84 -15.66 0.38
CA PHE A 285 -3.82 -16.62 1.48
C PHE A 285 -5.16 -17.34 1.68
N ASN A 286 -6.26 -16.71 1.26
CA ASN A 286 -7.58 -17.31 1.36
C ASN A 286 -7.87 -18.28 0.22
N GLN A 287 -7.19 -18.15 -0.92
CA GLN A 287 -7.44 -18.96 -2.11
C GLN A 287 -6.57 -20.22 -2.21
N THR A 288 -7.18 -21.34 -2.61
CA THR A 288 -6.47 -22.61 -2.87
C THR A 288 -6.37 -22.94 -4.36
N ASN A 289 -6.97 -22.11 -5.23
CA ASN A 289 -7.05 -22.43 -6.66
C ASN A 289 -5.68 -22.31 -7.34
N PRO A 290 -5.14 -23.39 -7.94
CA PRO A 290 -3.81 -23.39 -8.51
C PRO A 290 -3.67 -22.47 -9.73
N LYS A 291 -4.77 -22.13 -10.44
CA LYS A 291 -4.70 -21.19 -11.58
C LYS A 291 -4.38 -19.77 -11.11
N LEU A 292 -5.02 -19.33 -10.01
CA LEU A 292 -4.73 -18.03 -9.41
C LEU A 292 -3.32 -18.02 -8.85
N LEU A 293 -2.97 -18.98 -7.99
CA LEU A 293 -1.68 -19.00 -7.32
C LEU A 293 -0.51 -19.06 -8.33
N ARG A 294 -0.62 -19.85 -9.40
CA ARG A 294 0.39 -19.87 -10.48
C ARG A 294 0.41 -18.59 -11.30
N ALA A 295 -0.72 -17.91 -11.48
CA ALA A 295 -0.74 -16.60 -12.13
C ALA A 295 -0.03 -15.57 -11.23
N PHE A 296 -0.35 -15.53 -9.94
CA PHE A 296 0.28 -14.66 -8.96
C PHE A 296 1.79 -14.85 -8.89
N LEU A 297 2.28 -16.09 -8.78
CA LEU A 297 3.72 -16.37 -8.73
C LEU A 297 4.46 -15.94 -10.01
N ARG A 298 3.80 -15.99 -11.17
CA ARG A 298 4.36 -15.50 -12.44
C ARG A 298 4.42 -13.98 -12.49
N GLU A 299 3.36 -13.30 -12.05
CA GLU A 299 3.35 -11.83 -11.94
C GLU A 299 4.37 -11.34 -10.90
N ALA A 300 4.56 -12.09 -9.81
CA ALA A 300 5.59 -11.89 -8.80
C ALA A 300 7.02 -12.25 -9.25
N ARG A 301 7.21 -12.70 -10.49
CA ARG A 301 8.51 -13.07 -11.09
C ARG A 301 9.27 -14.19 -10.35
N VAL A 302 8.57 -15.08 -9.68
CA VAL A 302 9.16 -16.30 -9.11
C VAL A 302 9.42 -17.29 -10.25
N ASN A 303 10.58 -17.18 -10.91
CA ASN A 303 10.87 -17.94 -12.14
C ASN A 303 11.31 -19.40 -11.91
N ASP A 304 11.81 -19.73 -10.71
CA ASP A 304 12.24 -21.09 -10.38
C ASP A 304 11.04 -22.02 -10.17
N LEU A 305 10.95 -23.08 -10.99
CA LEU A 305 9.80 -23.99 -10.98
C LEU A 305 9.69 -24.78 -9.68
N ALA A 306 10.81 -25.18 -9.06
CA ALA A 306 10.79 -25.92 -7.81
C ALA A 306 10.30 -25.05 -6.64
N GLN A 307 10.71 -23.78 -6.62
CA GLN A 307 10.25 -22.78 -5.70
C GLN A 307 8.76 -22.46 -5.90
N GLN A 308 8.29 -22.36 -7.16
CA GLN A 308 6.86 -22.19 -7.44
C GLN A 308 6.05 -23.34 -6.84
N GLU A 309 6.40 -24.59 -7.10
CA GLU A 309 5.66 -25.74 -6.57
C GLU A 309 5.71 -25.82 -5.03
N SER A 310 6.83 -25.42 -4.43
CA SER A 310 6.95 -25.31 -2.97
C SER A 310 6.01 -24.24 -2.38
N LEU A 311 5.94 -23.07 -3.02
CA LEU A 311 5.03 -21.99 -2.63
C LEU A 311 3.56 -22.38 -2.82
N LEU A 312 3.21 -23.04 -3.93
CA LEU A 312 1.86 -23.56 -4.16
C LEU A 312 1.43 -24.50 -3.04
N THR A 313 2.32 -25.42 -2.63
CA THR A 313 2.07 -26.33 -1.52
C THR A 313 1.90 -25.58 -0.20
N ALA A 314 2.73 -24.56 0.06
CA ALA A 314 2.64 -23.75 1.26
C ALA A 314 1.29 -23.00 1.36
N PHE A 315 0.87 -22.31 0.30
CA PHE A 315 -0.42 -21.60 0.25
C PHE A 315 -1.62 -22.54 0.49
N GLN A 316 -1.52 -23.80 0.06
CA GLN A 316 -2.57 -24.80 0.28
C GLN A 316 -2.60 -25.37 1.69
N THR A 317 -1.45 -25.40 2.38
CA THR A 317 -1.31 -26.05 3.69
C THR A 317 -1.91 -25.22 4.82
N LYS A 318 -1.88 -23.88 4.71
CA LYS A 318 -2.47 -22.93 5.67
C LYS A 318 -2.04 -23.18 7.14
N THR A 319 -0.74 -23.43 7.35
CA THR A 319 -0.13 -23.58 8.67
C THR A 319 0.78 -22.39 8.98
N PRO A 320 1.03 -22.05 10.27
CA PRO A 320 1.96 -20.98 10.64
C PRO A 320 3.36 -21.14 10.01
N GLU A 321 3.85 -22.37 9.89
CA GLU A 321 5.13 -22.69 9.27
C GLU A 321 5.12 -22.41 7.76
N ALA A 322 4.01 -22.73 7.09
CA ALA A 322 3.83 -22.44 5.67
C ALA A 322 3.72 -20.93 5.41
N ASP A 323 2.99 -20.21 6.25
CA ASP A 323 2.86 -18.75 6.17
C ASP A 323 4.21 -18.05 6.35
N GLN A 324 5.00 -18.51 7.33
CA GLN A 324 6.36 -18.04 7.56
C GLN A 324 7.27 -18.35 6.36
N PHE A 325 7.16 -19.54 5.78
CA PHE A 325 7.92 -19.92 4.59
C PHE A 325 7.61 -19.01 3.38
N ILE A 326 6.32 -18.70 3.16
CA ILE A 326 5.89 -17.78 2.10
C ILE A 326 6.52 -16.40 2.32
N ALA A 327 6.34 -15.81 3.50
CA ALA A 327 6.86 -14.49 3.83
C ALA A 327 8.39 -14.41 3.67
N GLN A 328 9.12 -15.42 4.19
CA GLN A 328 10.58 -15.49 4.07
C GLN A 328 11.06 -15.66 2.62
N THR A 329 10.29 -16.36 1.79
CA THR A 329 10.61 -16.54 0.38
C THR A 329 10.51 -15.22 -0.38
N PHE A 330 9.41 -14.48 -0.20
CA PHE A 330 9.24 -13.16 -0.82
C PHE A 330 10.27 -12.13 -0.31
N LEU A 331 10.61 -12.15 0.99
CA LEU A 331 11.69 -11.31 1.53
C LEU A 331 13.04 -11.59 0.87
N ARG A 332 13.38 -12.87 0.69
CA ARG A 332 14.62 -13.25 0.00
C ARG A 332 14.61 -12.81 -1.45
N HIS A 333 13.49 -13.00 -2.14
CA HIS A 333 13.33 -12.59 -3.53
C HIS A 333 13.54 -11.08 -3.71
N VAL A 334 12.94 -10.27 -2.82
CA VAL A 334 13.14 -8.81 -2.79
C VAL A 334 14.60 -8.43 -2.50
N ARG A 335 15.26 -9.10 -1.53
CA ARG A 335 16.67 -8.84 -1.20
C ARG A 335 17.59 -9.15 -2.38
N ASP A 336 17.41 -10.29 -3.02
CA ASP A 336 18.20 -10.73 -4.16
C ASP A 336 18.03 -9.75 -5.34
N GLN A 337 16.81 -9.28 -5.60
CA GLN A 337 16.53 -8.33 -6.67
C GLN A 337 17.19 -6.96 -6.43
N ILE A 338 17.10 -6.43 -5.20
CA ILE A 338 17.75 -5.15 -4.87
C ILE A 338 19.27 -5.29 -4.90
N ALA A 339 19.82 -6.41 -4.41
CA ALA A 339 21.25 -6.68 -4.50
C ALA A 339 21.71 -6.78 -5.96
N HIS A 340 20.95 -7.45 -6.83
CA HIS A 340 21.20 -7.53 -8.26
C HIS A 340 21.25 -6.14 -8.90
N LEU A 341 20.27 -5.26 -8.63
CA LEU A 341 20.31 -3.87 -9.09
C LEU A 341 21.57 -3.14 -8.59
N LYS A 342 21.91 -3.24 -7.31
CA LYS A 342 23.09 -2.57 -6.73
C LYS A 342 24.40 -3.01 -7.39
N VAL A 343 24.54 -4.30 -7.74
CA VAL A 343 25.75 -4.87 -8.36
C VAL A 343 25.83 -4.54 -9.86
N HIS A 344 24.72 -4.68 -10.58
CA HIS A 344 24.73 -4.55 -12.04
C HIS A 344 24.54 -3.12 -12.53
N TRP A 345 24.13 -2.18 -11.66
CA TRP A 345 24.09 -0.76 -11.96
C TRP A 345 25.27 -0.03 -11.31
N THR A 346 26.45 -0.01 -11.92
CA THR A 346 27.56 0.92 -11.55
C THR A 346 27.45 2.24 -12.33
N PRO A 347 28.23 3.29 -12.01
CA PRO A 347 27.84 4.63 -11.46
C PRO A 347 26.43 5.21 -11.73
N ALA A 348 25.64 4.64 -12.65
CA ALA A 348 24.23 4.95 -12.84
C ALA A 348 23.36 4.58 -11.62
N SER A 349 23.82 3.70 -10.71
CA SER A 349 23.17 3.51 -9.40
C SER A 349 23.08 4.81 -8.61
N ASN A 350 24.07 5.71 -8.69
CA ASN A 350 23.98 7.00 -8.02
C ASN A 350 22.85 7.87 -8.58
N ARG A 351 22.58 7.76 -9.89
CA ARG A 351 21.51 8.54 -10.54
C ARG A 351 20.14 8.22 -9.94
N TYR A 352 19.87 6.93 -9.70
CA TYR A 352 18.58 6.47 -9.18
C TYR A 352 18.63 6.06 -7.69
N ALA A 353 19.75 6.30 -7.01
CA ALA A 353 20.00 5.81 -5.64
C ALA A 353 18.95 6.30 -4.65
N VAL A 354 18.50 7.56 -4.78
CA VAL A 354 17.46 8.11 -3.91
C VAL A 354 16.15 7.34 -4.08
N PHE A 355 15.72 7.12 -5.33
CA PHE A 355 14.48 6.39 -5.61
C PHE A 355 14.54 4.96 -5.10
N LEU A 356 15.63 4.23 -5.41
CA LEU A 356 15.80 2.85 -4.95
C LEU A 356 15.90 2.74 -3.43
N ARG A 357 16.57 3.69 -2.75
CA ARG A 357 16.61 3.75 -1.29
C ARG A 357 15.22 3.96 -0.70
N LEU A 358 14.42 4.87 -1.27
CA LEU A 358 13.04 5.07 -0.84
C LEU A 358 12.19 3.81 -1.07
N ALA A 359 12.39 3.09 -2.19
CA ALA A 359 11.72 1.81 -2.43
C ALA A 359 12.07 0.76 -1.37
N GLN A 360 13.35 0.67 -0.97
CA GLN A 360 13.76 -0.18 0.16
C GLN A 360 13.04 0.22 1.46
N ARG A 361 12.93 1.52 1.75
CA ARG A 361 12.25 2.01 2.97
C ARG A 361 10.75 1.71 2.98
N VAL A 362 10.09 1.77 1.83
CA VAL A 362 8.68 1.37 1.72
C VAL A 362 8.53 -0.12 2.03
N MET A 363 9.44 -0.97 1.53
CA MET A 363 9.44 -2.39 1.87
C MET A 363 9.66 -2.67 3.36
N GLU A 364 10.57 -1.92 4.00
CA GLU A 364 10.80 -2.03 5.45
C GLU A 364 9.53 -1.66 6.24
N ALA A 365 8.88 -0.58 5.86
CA ALA A 365 7.64 -0.14 6.48
C ALA A 365 6.50 -1.15 6.27
N GLY A 366 6.37 -1.72 5.07
CA GLY A 366 5.40 -2.78 4.78
C GLY A 366 5.65 -4.06 5.59
N TYR A 367 6.91 -4.49 5.72
CA TYR A 367 7.24 -5.65 6.54
C TYR A 367 6.97 -5.43 8.04
N VAL A 368 7.26 -4.24 8.55
CA VAL A 368 6.94 -3.91 9.95
C VAL A 368 5.42 -3.81 10.17
N ASN A 369 4.66 -3.32 9.18
CA ASN A 369 3.21 -3.36 9.25
C ASN A 369 2.71 -4.81 9.45
N TYR A 370 3.20 -5.75 8.62
CA TYR A 370 2.91 -7.18 8.76
C TYR A 370 3.27 -7.75 10.15
N LEU A 371 4.43 -7.39 10.70
CA LEU A 371 4.80 -7.80 12.07
C LEU A 371 3.87 -7.20 13.13
N GLY A 372 3.41 -5.96 12.91
CA GLY A 372 2.39 -5.30 13.73
C GLY A 372 1.07 -6.05 13.69
N ASP A 373 0.60 -6.42 12.50
CA ASP A 373 -0.66 -7.14 12.30
C ASP A 373 -0.62 -8.53 12.97
N ILE A 374 0.51 -9.25 12.86
CA ILE A 374 0.73 -10.50 13.63
C ILE A 374 0.64 -10.26 15.13
N ALA A 375 1.32 -9.23 15.64
CA ALA A 375 1.36 -8.95 17.07
C ALA A 375 -0.03 -8.56 17.62
N LEU A 376 -0.85 -7.89 16.81
CA LEU A 376 -2.22 -7.51 17.14
C LEU A 376 -3.20 -8.69 17.05
N ALA A 377 -2.98 -9.64 16.14
CA ALA A 377 -3.84 -10.80 15.92
C ALA A 377 -3.70 -11.94 16.97
N GLY A 378 -2.65 -11.96 17.81
CA GLY A 378 -2.56 -12.89 18.95
C GLY A 378 -1.17 -13.06 19.62
N THR A 379 -1.06 -12.63 20.88
CA THR A 379 -0.20 -13.15 21.99
C THR A 379 1.26 -13.57 21.71
N ARG A 380 2.10 -12.76 21.04
CA ARG A 380 3.57 -12.96 21.04
C ARG A 380 4.36 -11.65 21.17
N GLN A 381 5.40 -11.64 22.01
CA GLN A 381 6.37 -10.54 22.09
C GLN A 381 7.32 -10.58 20.88
N LEU A 382 7.43 -9.47 20.16
CA LEU A 382 8.42 -9.27 19.10
C LEU A 382 9.83 -9.15 19.70
N ASP A 383 10.72 -10.14 19.50
CA ASP A 383 12.15 -10.05 19.84
C ASP A 383 12.91 -9.30 18.73
N PRO A 384 13.45 -8.09 19.01
CA PRO A 384 14.10 -7.25 18.01
C PRO A 384 15.43 -7.82 17.48
N ASN A 385 16.01 -8.84 18.12
CA ASN A 385 17.30 -9.40 17.71
C ASN A 385 17.20 -10.66 16.83
N LYS A 386 15.98 -11.16 16.55
CA LYS A 386 15.84 -12.47 15.90
C LYS A 386 15.02 -12.53 14.62
N ALA A 387 14.23 -11.52 14.26
CA ALA A 387 13.33 -11.58 13.11
C ALA A 387 12.54 -12.92 13.01
N THR A 388 12.28 -13.55 14.17
CA THR A 388 11.49 -14.77 14.32
C THR A 388 10.57 -14.61 15.52
N LEU A 389 9.32 -15.03 15.36
CA LEU A 389 8.32 -15.07 16.40
C LEU A 389 8.74 -16.07 17.48
N THR A 390 9.03 -15.61 18.70
CA THR A 390 9.14 -16.50 19.86
C THR A 390 7.77 -16.65 20.51
N THR A 391 7.32 -17.89 20.69
CA THR A 391 6.22 -18.21 21.59
C THR A 391 6.65 -17.84 23.01
N SER A 392 5.90 -16.98 23.70
CA SER A 392 6.04 -16.89 25.16
C SER A 392 5.55 -18.21 25.75
N ALA A 393 6.45 -18.98 26.32
CA ALA A 393 6.09 -20.07 27.22
C ALA A 393 5.59 -19.46 28.52
N GLU A 394 4.34 -18.98 28.54
CA GLU A 394 3.58 -18.69 29.75
C GLU A 394 2.15 -18.25 29.38
N SER A 395 1.24 -19.23 29.30
CA SER A 395 -0.11 -19.17 29.89
C SER A 395 -0.86 -20.47 29.55
N VAL A 396 -1.00 -21.31 30.57
CA VAL A 396 -2.04 -22.35 30.67
C VAL A 396 -3.42 -21.70 30.67
#